data_AF-A0A843GI91-F1
#
_entry.id   AF-A0A843GI91-F1
#
_cell.length_a   1.000
_cell.length_b   1.000
_cell.length_c   1.000
_cell.angle_alpha   90.00
_cell.angle_beta   90.00
_cell.angle_gamma   90.00
#
_symmetry.space_group_name_H-M   'P 1'
#
loop_
_entity.id
_entity.type
_entity.pdbx_description
1 polymer ?
#
loop_
_entity_poly.entity_id
_entity_poly.type
_entity_poly.pdbx_seq_one_letter_code
_entity_poly.pdbx_strand_id
1 'polypeptide(L)'
;MLSQLSTRSRKKEIRIMKNVIIEPSSSTKLANLKSAPLKKELNNISRALEKGKKATWEIAQGYANIVNNKLWERDFNSQNKFAEFVGMTSGGMSQFVNAVKFREEHPDIDTTVSKSYLLGTIKDFSAVSDYVYTEYKCNIWELSDNSLKAVIREYDKMLEDKNKEATEEATEEATEEATEEATEEKTVIITVINADGYKVLCEMPESIAKEIENMCHDYIIGTYDKDGNKIA
;
A
#
# COMPACT_ATOMS: atom_id res chain seq x y z
N MET A 1 -28.69 -9.59 -8.83
CA MET A 1 -27.41 -9.21 -9.45
C MET A 1 -26.28 -8.94 -8.43
N LEU A 2 -26.56 -8.81 -7.13
CA LEU A 2 -25.57 -8.47 -6.09
C LEU A 2 -24.55 -9.58 -5.73
N SER A 3 -24.81 -10.86 -6.04
CA SER A 3 -23.87 -11.94 -5.68
C SER A 3 -22.64 -12.06 -6.62
N GLN A 4 -22.69 -11.43 -7.80
CA GLN A 4 -21.62 -11.50 -8.81
C GLN A 4 -20.51 -10.46 -8.61
N LEU A 5 -20.80 -9.31 -7.99
CA LEU A 5 -19.83 -8.25 -7.67
C LEU A 5 -18.88 -8.68 -6.54
N SER A 6 -19.42 -9.31 -5.49
CA SER A 6 -18.63 -9.92 -4.40
C SER A 6 -17.64 -10.97 -4.90
N THR A 7 -18.04 -11.78 -5.89
CA THR A 7 -17.15 -12.79 -6.49
C THR A 7 -16.10 -12.17 -7.40
N ARG A 8 -16.38 -11.05 -8.07
CA ARG A 8 -15.40 -10.34 -8.92
C ARG A 8 -14.32 -9.64 -8.10
N SER A 9 -14.66 -8.97 -7.00
CA SER A 9 -13.67 -8.36 -6.10
C SER A 9 -12.80 -9.41 -5.40
N ARG A 10 -13.42 -10.50 -4.89
CA ARG A 10 -12.67 -11.65 -4.36
C ARG A 10 -11.77 -12.30 -5.42
N LYS A 11 -12.24 -12.43 -6.67
CA LYS A 11 -11.41 -12.93 -7.78
C LYS A 11 -10.26 -11.98 -8.14
N LYS A 12 -10.41 -10.65 -8.01
CA LYS A 12 -9.36 -9.66 -8.27
C LYS A 12 -8.28 -9.68 -7.19
N GLU A 13 -8.65 -9.76 -5.91
CA GLU A 13 -7.70 -9.97 -4.80
C GLU A 13 -7.02 -11.35 -4.85
N ILE A 14 -7.78 -12.40 -5.18
CA ILE A 14 -7.22 -13.74 -5.42
C ILE A 14 -6.26 -13.72 -6.62
N ARG A 15 -6.48 -12.86 -7.62
CA ARG A 15 -5.59 -12.71 -8.79
C ARG A 15 -4.30 -11.95 -8.46
N ILE A 16 -4.34 -10.97 -7.56
CA ILE A 16 -3.15 -10.26 -7.08
C ILE A 16 -2.28 -11.19 -6.21
N MET A 17 -2.87 -12.10 -5.43
CA MET A 17 -2.11 -13.04 -4.60
C MET A 17 -1.73 -14.35 -5.31
N LYS A 18 -2.47 -14.82 -6.32
CA LYS A 18 -2.10 -16.03 -7.10
C LYS A 18 -1.04 -15.77 -8.16
N ASN A 19 -0.86 -14.53 -8.62
CA ASN A 19 0.13 -14.21 -9.67
C ASN A 19 1.49 -13.72 -9.13
N VAL A 20 1.67 -13.56 -7.82
CA VAL A 20 2.93 -13.08 -7.23
C VAL A 20 3.82 -14.22 -6.72
N ILE A 21 3.28 -15.44 -6.59
CA ILE A 21 4.06 -16.61 -6.16
C ILE A 21 3.71 -17.79 -7.05
N ILE A 22 4.40 -17.86 -8.19
CA ILE A 22 4.49 -19.09 -8.97
C ILE A 22 5.40 -20.02 -8.18
N GLU A 23 4.92 -21.26 -7.97
CA GLU A 23 5.58 -22.39 -7.31
C GLU A 23 7.08 -22.16 -7.15
N PRO A 24 7.65 -22.25 -5.92
CA PRO A 24 9.10 -22.23 -5.73
C PRO A 24 9.65 -23.51 -6.34
N SER A 25 9.69 -23.53 -7.67
CA SER A 25 10.43 -24.37 -8.56
C SER A 25 10.23 -25.87 -8.27
N SER A 26 9.55 -26.61 -9.16
CA SER A 26 9.40 -28.08 -9.11
C SER A 26 10.54 -28.78 -8.36
N SER A 27 10.28 -29.82 -7.56
CA SER A 27 11.27 -30.50 -6.70
C SER A 27 12.65 -30.73 -7.35
N THR A 28 12.68 -30.94 -8.67
CA THR A 28 13.85 -30.98 -9.56
C THR A 28 14.73 -29.71 -9.56
N LYS A 29 14.15 -28.51 -9.60
CA LYS A 29 14.88 -27.23 -9.58
C LYS A 29 15.53 -26.96 -8.22
N LEU A 30 14.86 -27.31 -7.12
CA LEU A 30 15.42 -27.18 -5.76
C LEU A 30 16.58 -28.16 -5.53
N ALA A 31 16.53 -29.35 -6.14
CA ALA A 31 17.59 -30.34 -6.03
C ALA A 31 18.95 -29.81 -6.53
N ASN A 32 18.95 -28.96 -7.57
CA ASN A 32 20.14 -28.42 -8.22
C ASN A 32 20.83 -27.28 -7.46
N LEU A 33 20.19 -26.72 -6.42
CA LEU A 33 20.84 -25.71 -5.60
C LEU A 33 22.01 -26.33 -4.84
N LYS A 34 23.08 -25.57 -4.65
CA LYS A 34 24.18 -25.94 -3.77
C LYS A 34 23.76 -25.65 -2.34
N SER A 35 23.29 -24.45 -2.00
CA SER A 35 22.99 -23.96 -0.64
C SER A 35 21.95 -24.80 0.11
N ALA A 36 22.40 -25.57 1.10
CA ALA A 36 21.51 -26.32 2.00
C ALA A 36 20.63 -25.40 2.87
N PRO A 37 21.15 -24.29 3.43
CA PRO A 37 20.31 -23.29 4.11
C PRO A 37 19.24 -22.69 3.18
N LEU A 38 19.60 -22.34 1.94
CA LEU A 38 18.64 -21.82 0.97
C LEU A 38 17.55 -22.84 0.63
N LYS A 39 17.94 -24.10 0.36
CA LYS A 39 16.98 -25.20 0.14
C LYS A 39 16.00 -25.34 1.30
N LYS A 40 16.49 -25.21 2.53
CA LYS A 40 15.65 -25.31 3.73
C LYS A 40 14.59 -24.20 3.75
N GLU A 41 15.00 -22.95 3.57
CA GLU A 41 14.06 -21.81 3.57
C GLU A 41 13.08 -21.88 2.40
N LEU A 42 13.53 -22.22 1.19
CA LEU A 42 12.64 -22.39 0.04
C LEU A 42 11.62 -23.51 0.26
N ASN A 43 12.00 -24.62 0.88
CA ASN A 43 11.05 -25.67 1.26
C ASN A 43 10.04 -25.19 2.31
N ASN A 44 10.45 -24.37 3.27
CA ASN A 44 9.54 -23.79 4.24
C ASN A 44 8.51 -22.86 3.56
N ILE A 45 8.97 -22.03 2.61
CA ILE A 45 8.09 -21.18 1.80
C ILE A 45 7.12 -22.04 0.98
N SER A 46 7.58 -23.11 0.32
CA SER A 46 6.71 -24.02 -0.43
C SER A 46 5.61 -24.62 0.45
N ARG A 47 5.95 -25.11 1.65
CA ARG A 47 4.95 -25.63 2.59
C ARG A 47 3.99 -24.56 3.09
N ALA A 48 4.46 -23.32 3.26
CA ALA A 48 3.62 -22.20 3.64
C ALA A 48 2.62 -21.86 2.52
N LEU A 49 3.04 -21.89 1.25
CA LEU A 49 2.16 -21.69 0.10
C LEU A 49 1.03 -22.72 0.02
N GLU A 50 1.31 -23.98 0.33
CA GLU A 50 0.31 -25.05 0.38
C GLU A 50 -0.78 -24.80 1.44
N LYS A 51 -0.45 -24.09 2.53
CA LYS A 51 -1.41 -23.70 3.59
C LYS A 51 -2.31 -22.52 3.19
N GLY A 52 -2.04 -21.86 2.06
CA GLY A 52 -2.83 -20.74 1.54
C GLY A 52 -2.73 -19.45 2.38
N LYS A 53 -3.78 -18.61 2.35
CA LYS A 53 -3.79 -17.24 2.91
C LYS A 53 -3.39 -17.12 4.39
N LYS A 54 -3.48 -18.19 5.19
CA LYS A 54 -3.12 -18.16 6.62
C LYS A 54 -1.60 -18.09 6.86
N ALA A 55 -0.81 -18.34 5.82
CA ALA A 55 0.64 -18.51 5.90
C ALA A 55 1.45 -17.36 5.27
N THR A 56 0.80 -16.23 4.94
CA THR A 56 1.48 -15.10 4.26
C THR A 56 2.64 -14.54 5.07
N TRP A 57 2.53 -14.50 6.40
CA TRP A 57 3.62 -14.08 7.28
C TRP A 57 4.80 -15.06 7.27
N GLU A 58 4.52 -16.36 7.16
CA GLU A 58 5.55 -17.40 7.11
C GLU A 58 6.32 -17.36 5.79
N ILE A 59 5.62 -17.07 4.69
CA ILE A 59 6.21 -16.79 3.38
C ILE A 59 7.11 -15.54 3.47
N ALA A 60 6.59 -14.45 4.04
CA ALA A 60 7.32 -13.20 4.18
C ALA A 60 8.62 -13.39 4.98
N GLN A 61 8.53 -14.08 6.12
CA GLN A 61 9.67 -14.40 6.96
C GLN A 61 10.70 -15.27 6.23
N GLY A 62 10.26 -16.25 5.45
CA GLY A 62 11.17 -17.09 4.65
C GLY A 62 11.99 -16.25 3.66
N TYR A 63 11.35 -15.31 2.95
CA TYR A 63 12.09 -14.40 2.05
C TYR A 63 13.00 -13.44 2.81
N ALA A 64 12.56 -12.88 3.94
CA ALA A 64 13.40 -12.04 4.80
C ALA A 64 14.65 -12.79 5.29
N ASN A 65 14.49 -14.05 5.75
CA ASN A 65 15.61 -14.89 6.15
C ASN A 65 16.61 -15.11 5.02
N ILE A 66 16.14 -15.38 3.80
CA ILE A 66 17.01 -15.60 2.63
C ILE A 66 17.77 -14.34 2.27
N VAL A 67 17.10 -13.19 2.24
CA VAL A 67 17.71 -11.90 1.84
C VAL A 67 18.66 -11.39 2.90
N ASN A 68 18.22 -11.29 4.16
CA ASN A 68 19.01 -10.71 5.26
C ASN A 68 20.27 -11.54 5.57
N ASN A 69 20.18 -12.87 5.48
CA ASN A 69 21.32 -13.77 5.70
C ASN A 69 22.05 -14.12 4.40
N LYS A 70 21.69 -13.50 3.27
CA LYS A 70 22.36 -13.69 1.97
C LYS A 70 22.47 -15.15 1.53
N LEU A 71 21.46 -15.97 1.84
CA LEU A 71 21.50 -17.42 1.60
C LEU A 71 21.58 -17.79 0.11
N TRP A 72 21.27 -16.84 -0.77
CA TRP A 72 21.30 -16.95 -2.22
C TRP A 72 22.69 -16.78 -2.85
N GLU A 73 23.67 -16.15 -2.18
CA GLU A 73 24.97 -15.77 -2.77
C GLU A 73 25.79 -16.96 -3.28
N ARG A 74 25.55 -18.17 -2.74
CA ARG A 74 26.23 -19.40 -3.19
C ARG A 74 25.72 -19.94 -4.53
N ASP A 75 24.49 -19.65 -4.86
CA ASP A 75 23.78 -20.22 -6.00
C ASP A 75 23.52 -19.21 -7.12
N PHE A 76 23.54 -17.92 -6.80
CA PHE A 76 23.20 -16.84 -7.71
C PHE A 76 24.23 -15.70 -7.60
N ASN A 77 24.54 -15.08 -8.73
CA ASN A 77 25.47 -13.95 -8.81
C ASN A 77 24.86 -12.61 -8.36
N SER A 78 23.55 -12.57 -8.11
CA SER A 78 22.83 -11.39 -7.63
C SER A 78 21.48 -11.78 -7.03
N GLN A 79 20.97 -10.93 -6.13
CA GLN A 79 19.62 -11.07 -5.59
C GLN A 79 18.55 -11.00 -6.69
N ASN A 80 18.78 -10.22 -7.76
CA ASN A 80 17.87 -10.16 -8.91
C ASN A 80 17.75 -11.53 -9.61
N LYS A 81 18.87 -12.24 -9.81
CA LYS A 81 18.83 -13.61 -10.36
C LYS A 81 18.14 -14.61 -9.44
N PHE A 82 18.28 -14.44 -8.13
CA PHE A 82 17.50 -15.22 -7.17
C PHE A 82 16.00 -14.91 -7.25
N ALA A 83 15.61 -13.63 -7.35
CA ALA A 83 14.22 -13.23 -7.50
C ALA A 83 13.58 -13.81 -8.78
N GLU A 84 14.30 -13.72 -9.91
CA GLU A 84 13.89 -14.35 -11.17
C GLU A 84 13.70 -15.88 -10.99
N PHE A 85 14.61 -16.55 -10.28
CA PHE A 85 14.55 -17.99 -10.04
C PHE A 85 13.29 -18.42 -9.28
N VAL A 86 12.89 -17.65 -8.27
CA VAL A 86 11.66 -17.91 -7.49
C VAL A 86 10.41 -17.31 -8.14
N GLY A 87 10.51 -16.79 -9.35
CA GLY A 87 9.37 -16.30 -10.13
C GLY A 87 8.79 -14.97 -9.64
N MET A 88 9.61 -14.10 -9.04
CA MET A 88 9.17 -12.78 -8.56
C MET A 88 10.08 -11.64 -9.01
N THR A 89 9.59 -10.42 -8.88
CA THR A 89 10.42 -9.22 -9.07
C THR A 89 11.20 -8.91 -7.79
N SER A 90 12.35 -8.27 -7.92
CA SER A 90 13.12 -7.80 -6.76
C SER A 90 12.30 -6.85 -5.89
N GLY A 91 11.46 -6.00 -6.49
CA GLY A 91 10.52 -5.14 -5.75
C GLY A 91 9.52 -5.93 -4.93
N GLY A 92 8.92 -6.99 -5.49
CA GLY A 92 8.03 -7.89 -4.75
C GLY A 92 8.73 -8.61 -3.60
N MET A 93 10.00 -8.99 -3.79
CA MET A 93 10.80 -9.56 -2.70
C MET A 93 11.05 -8.53 -1.59
N SER A 94 11.42 -7.29 -1.95
CA SER A 94 11.62 -6.20 -1.00
C SER A 94 10.35 -5.88 -0.20
N GLN A 95 9.16 -6.07 -0.78
CA GLN A 95 7.90 -5.90 -0.04
C GLN A 95 7.82 -6.84 1.16
N PHE A 96 8.14 -8.12 0.98
CA PHE A 96 8.16 -9.09 2.08
C PHE A 96 9.21 -8.75 3.13
N VAL A 97 10.42 -8.38 2.71
CA VAL A 97 11.52 -8.03 3.61
C VAL A 97 11.17 -6.81 4.46
N ASN A 98 10.65 -5.75 3.83
CA ASN A 98 10.28 -4.51 4.53
C ASN A 98 9.08 -4.72 5.45
N ALA A 99 8.11 -5.54 5.06
CA ALA A 99 6.97 -5.87 5.92
C ALA A 99 7.41 -6.59 7.21
N VAL A 100 8.34 -7.54 7.08
CA VAL A 100 8.91 -8.25 8.25
C VAL A 100 9.67 -7.28 9.13
N LYS A 101 10.53 -6.45 8.54
CA LYS A 101 11.28 -5.41 9.27
C LYS A 101 10.34 -4.49 10.07
N PHE A 102 9.30 -3.96 9.44
CA PHE A 102 8.31 -3.11 10.11
C PHE A 102 7.67 -3.82 11.31
N ARG A 103 7.27 -5.09 11.13
CA ARG A 103 6.67 -5.88 12.22
C ARG A 103 7.65 -6.15 13.37
N GLU A 104 8.93 -6.36 13.07
CA GLU A 104 9.97 -6.54 14.09
C GLU A 104 10.24 -5.23 14.87
N GLU A 105 10.18 -4.08 14.19
CA GLU A 105 10.33 -2.75 14.81
C GLU A 105 9.07 -2.33 15.59
N HIS A 106 7.91 -2.89 15.23
CA HIS A 106 6.60 -2.56 15.80
C HIS A 106 5.81 -3.83 16.19
N PRO A 107 6.27 -4.61 17.19
CA PRO A 107 5.69 -5.91 17.52
C PRO A 107 4.25 -5.84 18.06
N ASP A 108 3.84 -4.69 18.60
CA ASP A 108 2.50 -4.47 19.15
C ASP A 108 1.45 -4.15 18.08
N ILE A 109 1.88 -3.98 16.82
CA ILE A 109 1.00 -3.63 15.70
C ILE A 109 0.65 -4.91 14.95
N ASP A 110 -0.59 -5.40 15.14
CA ASP A 110 -1.12 -6.52 14.38
C ASP A 110 -1.76 -6.05 13.07
N THR A 111 -1.18 -6.46 11.95
CA THR A 111 -1.65 -6.05 10.63
C THR A 111 -1.26 -7.05 9.53
N THR A 112 -1.74 -6.82 8.32
CA THR A 112 -1.42 -7.66 7.17
C THR A 112 0.01 -7.40 6.68
N VAL A 113 0.60 -8.35 5.95
CA VAL A 113 1.90 -8.16 5.29
C VAL A 113 1.87 -6.96 4.34
N SER A 114 0.79 -6.80 3.57
CA SER A 114 0.61 -5.69 2.64
C SER A 114 0.56 -4.34 3.35
N LYS A 115 -0.21 -4.22 4.44
CA LYS A 115 -0.28 -2.98 5.22
C LYS A 115 1.04 -2.70 5.93
N SER A 116 1.69 -3.71 6.50
CA SER A 116 3.03 -3.57 7.12
C SER A 116 4.08 -3.05 6.14
N TYR A 117 4.07 -3.57 4.91
CA TYR A 117 4.94 -3.05 3.85
C TYR A 117 4.68 -1.55 3.60
N LEU A 118 3.42 -1.15 3.43
CA LEU A 118 3.08 0.25 3.17
C LEU A 118 3.53 1.16 4.30
N LEU A 119 3.28 0.77 5.55
CA LEU A 119 3.69 1.54 6.71
C LEU A 119 5.22 1.64 6.82
N GLY A 120 5.93 0.54 6.53
CA GLY A 120 7.39 0.54 6.47
C GLY A 120 8.00 1.36 5.33
N THR A 121 7.20 1.84 4.36
CA THR A 121 7.66 2.80 3.34
C THR A 121 7.57 4.25 3.78
N ILE A 122 6.88 4.53 4.88
CA ILE A 122 6.70 5.89 5.39
C ILE A 122 7.96 6.30 6.16
N LYS A 123 8.62 7.38 5.75
CA LYS A 123 9.81 7.92 6.43
C LYS A 123 9.50 8.42 7.84
N ASP A 124 8.39 9.13 7.99
CA ASP A 124 7.88 9.60 9.28
C ASP A 124 6.47 9.08 9.49
N PHE A 125 6.39 7.86 10.04
CA PHE A 125 5.12 7.21 10.31
C PHE A 125 4.23 8.01 11.27
N SER A 126 4.83 8.71 12.24
CA SER A 126 4.08 9.53 13.20
C SER A 126 3.41 10.69 12.48
N ALA A 127 4.15 11.42 11.63
CA ALA A 127 3.60 12.56 10.92
C ALA A 127 2.48 12.18 9.95
N VAL A 128 2.58 11.04 9.25
CA VAL A 128 1.47 10.55 8.42
C VAL A 128 0.27 10.14 9.27
N SER A 129 0.50 9.45 10.40
CA SER A 129 -0.59 9.09 11.32
C SER A 129 -1.33 10.33 11.83
N ASP A 130 -0.58 11.38 12.21
CA ASP A 130 -1.14 12.64 12.70
C ASP A 130 -1.86 13.42 11.60
N TYR A 131 -1.30 13.47 10.38
CA TYR A 131 -1.95 14.05 9.21
C TYR A 131 -3.27 13.36 8.91
N VAL A 132 -3.28 12.02 8.88
CA VAL A 132 -4.50 11.24 8.64
C VAL A 132 -5.58 11.56 9.66
N TYR A 133 -5.19 11.62 10.92
CA TYR A 133 -6.12 11.92 12.00
C TYR A 133 -6.60 13.37 11.94
N THR A 134 -5.73 14.31 11.59
CA THR A 134 -6.07 15.75 11.58
C THR A 134 -6.99 16.10 10.42
N GLU A 135 -6.62 15.70 9.20
CA GLU A 135 -7.33 16.03 7.96
C GLU A 135 -8.60 15.20 7.77
N TYR A 136 -8.53 13.88 7.98
CA TYR A 136 -9.65 12.98 7.66
C TYR A 136 -10.40 12.46 8.89
N LYS A 137 -10.00 12.86 10.11
CA LYS A 137 -10.60 12.38 11.39
C LYS A 137 -10.68 10.85 11.47
N CYS A 138 -9.68 10.17 10.90
CA CYS A 138 -9.63 8.72 10.79
C CYS A 138 -8.37 8.17 11.47
N ASN A 139 -8.43 6.95 11.98
CA ASN A 139 -7.24 6.25 12.44
C ASN A 139 -6.57 5.53 11.26
N ILE A 140 -5.25 5.71 11.08
CA ILE A 140 -4.47 5.06 10.03
C ILE A 140 -4.61 3.53 10.04
N TRP A 141 -4.88 2.92 11.20
CA TRP A 141 -5.11 1.48 11.34
C TRP A 141 -6.40 1.00 10.69
N GLU A 142 -7.43 1.85 10.66
CA GLU A 142 -8.76 1.54 10.13
C GLU A 142 -8.84 1.65 8.61
N LEU A 143 -7.85 2.32 8.00
CA LEU A 143 -7.78 2.48 6.55
C LEU A 143 -7.59 1.13 5.84
N SER A 144 -8.26 0.95 4.71
CA SER A 144 -7.94 -0.14 3.79
C SER A 144 -6.54 0.06 3.20
N ASP A 145 -5.89 -1.00 2.70
CA ASP A 145 -4.58 -0.88 2.04
C ASP A 145 -4.59 0.11 0.86
N ASN A 146 -5.72 0.24 0.16
CA ASN A 146 -5.84 1.18 -0.95
C ASN A 146 -5.99 2.63 -0.46
N SER A 147 -6.77 2.83 0.60
CA SER A 147 -6.92 4.16 1.23
C SER A 147 -5.59 4.62 1.82
N LEU A 148 -4.87 3.73 2.50
CA LEU A 148 -3.55 4.02 3.04
C LEU A 148 -2.54 4.41 1.94
N LYS A 149 -2.56 3.71 0.79
CA LYS A 149 -1.73 4.10 -0.37
C LYS A 149 -2.06 5.49 -0.91
N ALA A 150 -3.33 5.85 -0.97
CA ALA A 150 -3.76 7.14 -1.48
C ALA A 150 -3.28 8.26 -0.54
N VAL A 151 -3.53 8.09 0.75
CA VAL A 151 -3.07 8.99 1.81
C VAL A 151 -1.56 9.20 1.77
N ILE A 152 -0.76 8.12 1.69
CA ILE A 152 0.70 8.24 1.68
C ILE A 152 1.14 9.10 0.48
N ARG A 153 0.55 8.89 -0.70
CA ARG A 153 0.86 9.68 -1.90
C ARG A 153 0.47 11.14 -1.76
N GLU A 154 -0.69 11.40 -1.18
CA GLU A 154 -1.17 12.76 -0.96
C GLU A 154 -0.29 13.50 0.03
N TYR A 155 0.09 12.84 1.13
CA TYR A 155 1.03 13.37 2.10
C TYR A 155 2.42 13.64 1.49
N ASP A 156 2.95 12.69 0.72
CA ASP A 156 4.24 12.87 0.02
C ASP A 156 4.18 14.05 -0.95
N LYS A 157 3.06 14.21 -1.69
CA LYS A 157 2.84 15.36 -2.58
C LYS A 157 2.77 16.68 -1.81
N MET A 158 2.04 16.72 -0.69
CA MET A 158 1.98 17.90 0.18
C MET A 158 3.38 18.30 0.69
N LEU A 159 4.24 17.33 1.02
CA LEU A 159 5.63 17.61 1.40
C LEU A 159 6.47 18.12 0.22
N GLU A 160 6.28 17.57 -0.98
CA GLU A 160 6.97 18.07 -2.18
C GLU A 160 6.55 19.49 -2.53
N ASP A 161 5.26 19.80 -2.46
CA ASP A 161 4.72 21.12 -2.76
C ASP A 161 5.19 22.16 -1.73
N LYS A 162 5.14 21.85 -0.43
CA LYS A 162 5.71 22.73 0.63
C LYS A 162 7.20 22.98 0.47
N ASN A 163 7.96 21.97 0.04
CA ASN A 163 9.40 22.15 -0.20
C ASN A 163 9.67 23.02 -1.43
N LYS A 164 8.81 22.99 -2.46
CA LYS A 164 8.91 23.90 -3.61
C LYS A 164 8.57 25.33 -3.22
N GLU A 165 7.47 25.54 -2.51
CA GLU A 165 7.08 26.86 -1.99
C GLU A 165 8.19 27.46 -1.10
N ALA A 166 8.78 26.67 -0.20
CA ALA A 166 9.91 27.12 0.62
C ALA A 166 11.20 27.41 -0.18
N THR A 167 11.37 26.78 -1.34
CA THR A 167 12.52 27.04 -2.23
C THR A 167 12.26 28.27 -3.11
N GLU A 168 11.01 28.51 -3.52
CA GLU A 168 10.58 29.70 -4.25
C GLU A 168 10.60 30.94 -3.34
N GLU A 169 10.12 30.86 -2.09
CA GLU A 169 10.24 31.94 -1.09
C GLU A 169 11.71 32.32 -0.80
N ALA A 170 12.61 31.33 -0.72
CA ALA A 170 14.04 31.59 -0.55
C ALA A 170 14.71 32.19 -1.79
N THR A 171 14.08 32.10 -2.97
CA THR A 171 14.56 32.70 -4.23
C THR A 171 13.93 34.07 -4.48
N GLU A 172 12.72 34.33 -3.98
CA GLU A 172 12.01 35.61 -4.09
C GLU A 172 12.44 36.66 -3.05
N GLU A 173 13.07 36.30 -1.92
CA GLU A 173 13.74 37.30 -1.06
C GLU A 173 14.89 38.05 -1.76
N ALA A 174 15.25 37.67 -3.00
CA ALA A 174 16.23 38.36 -3.84
C ALA A 174 15.62 39.25 -4.95
N THR A 175 14.31 39.30 -5.19
CA THR A 175 13.74 40.21 -6.20
C THR A 175 12.28 40.58 -5.95
N GLU A 176 12.02 41.88 -6.00
CA GLU A 176 10.78 42.60 -5.71
C GLU A 176 9.50 42.16 -6.45
N GLU A 177 8.38 42.33 -5.73
CA GLU A 177 7.00 42.69 -6.14
C GLU A 177 6.13 41.81 -7.08
N ALA A 178 4.94 41.48 -6.54
CA ALA A 178 3.63 41.23 -7.19
C ALA A 178 3.45 39.87 -7.91
N THR A 179 2.36 39.09 -7.76
CA THR A 179 0.95 39.37 -7.41
C THR A 179 0.26 38.04 -7.03
N GLU A 180 -0.61 38.04 -6.03
CA GLU A 180 -1.45 36.90 -5.63
C GLU A 180 -2.56 36.60 -6.66
N GLU A 181 -2.70 35.34 -7.09
CA GLU A 181 -3.98 34.75 -7.49
C GLU A 181 -4.11 33.34 -6.88
N ALA A 182 -4.84 33.24 -5.77
CA ALA A 182 -5.28 31.97 -5.21
C ALA A 182 -6.57 31.54 -5.90
N THR A 183 -6.52 30.46 -6.70
CA THR A 183 -7.73 29.83 -7.24
C THR A 183 -8.38 29.01 -6.11
N GLU A 184 -9.41 29.54 -5.47
CA GLU A 184 -10.20 28.80 -4.46
C GLU A 184 -10.84 27.56 -5.08
N GLU A 185 -10.39 26.37 -4.67
CA GLU A 185 -10.99 25.10 -5.06
C GLU A 185 -12.28 24.86 -4.27
N LYS A 186 -13.38 24.58 -4.97
CA LYS A 186 -14.71 24.40 -4.37
C LYS A 186 -14.78 23.09 -3.59
N THR A 187 -15.10 23.18 -2.29
CA THR A 187 -15.35 22.03 -1.41
C THR A 187 -16.81 21.58 -1.44
N VAL A 188 -17.03 20.27 -1.42
CA VAL A 188 -18.33 19.59 -1.47
C VAL A 188 -18.44 18.56 -0.35
N ILE A 189 -19.67 18.21 0.03
CA ILE A 189 -19.94 17.20 1.06
C ILE A 189 -20.43 15.94 0.37
N ILE A 190 -19.74 14.83 0.56
CA ILE A 190 -20.16 13.53 0.03
C ILE A 190 -20.62 12.60 1.14
N THR A 191 -21.67 11.81 0.86
CA THR A 191 -22.13 10.75 1.75
C THR A 191 -21.58 9.41 1.27
N VAL A 192 -20.66 8.84 2.04
CA VAL A 192 -20.05 7.53 1.78
C VAL A 192 -20.73 6.48 2.67
N ILE A 193 -21.12 5.34 2.12
CA ILE A 193 -21.52 4.18 2.94
C ILE A 193 -20.33 3.24 3.08
N ASN A 194 -19.94 2.91 4.30
CA ASN A 194 -18.98 1.83 4.52
C ASN A 194 -19.61 0.44 4.26
N ALA A 195 -18.78 -0.62 4.26
CA ALA A 195 -19.24 -1.98 4.01
C ALA A 195 -20.30 -2.49 5.02
N ASP A 196 -20.41 -1.84 6.18
CA ASP A 196 -21.33 -2.17 7.26
C ASP A 196 -22.64 -1.34 7.23
N GLY A 197 -22.82 -0.48 6.22
CA GLY A 197 -24.04 0.30 6.03
C GLY A 197 -24.07 1.66 6.74
N TYR A 198 -22.99 2.06 7.40
CA TYR A 198 -22.91 3.36 8.07
C TYR A 198 -22.63 4.48 7.06
N LYS A 199 -23.41 5.56 7.18
CA LYS A 199 -23.24 6.78 6.39
C LYS A 199 -22.23 7.68 7.09
N VAL A 200 -21.19 8.05 6.37
CA VAL A 200 -20.21 9.05 6.79
C VAL A 200 -20.32 10.25 5.87
N LEU A 201 -20.38 11.45 6.46
CA LEU A 201 -20.33 12.71 5.75
C LEU A 201 -18.87 13.16 5.70
N CYS A 202 -18.34 13.33 4.50
CA CYS A 202 -16.98 13.78 4.28
C CYS A 202 -17.01 15.09 3.49
N GLU A 203 -16.39 16.14 4.01
CA GLU A 203 -16.14 17.37 3.27
C GLU A 203 -14.79 17.25 2.55
N MET A 204 -14.77 17.49 1.24
CA MET A 204 -13.56 17.38 0.42
C MET A 204 -13.65 18.22 -0.85
N PRO A 205 -12.54 18.50 -1.55
CA PRO A 205 -12.55 19.18 -2.84
C PRO A 205 -13.40 18.45 -3.89
N GLU A 206 -14.09 19.22 -4.75
CA GLU A 206 -14.96 18.69 -5.81
C GLU A 206 -14.20 17.80 -6.81
N SER A 207 -12.92 18.08 -7.06
CA SER A 207 -12.04 17.28 -7.91
C SER A 207 -11.88 15.85 -7.38
N ILE A 208 -11.64 15.70 -6.08
CA ILE A 208 -11.49 14.43 -5.38
C ILE A 208 -12.84 13.69 -5.34
N ALA A 209 -13.93 14.39 -5.04
CA ALA A 209 -15.27 13.79 -5.02
C ALA A 209 -15.63 13.13 -6.36
N LYS A 210 -15.33 13.80 -7.49
CA LYS A 210 -15.54 13.25 -8.84
C LYS A 210 -14.67 12.02 -9.12
N GLU A 211 -13.43 12.00 -8.64
CA GLU A 211 -12.54 10.86 -8.83
C GLU A 211 -13.02 9.63 -8.04
N ILE A 212 -13.46 9.83 -6.79
CA ILE A 212 -14.03 8.76 -5.96
C ILE A 212 -15.35 8.26 -6.57
N GLU A 213 -16.23 9.14 -7.08
CA GLU A 213 -17.48 8.76 -7.75
C GLU A 213 -17.23 7.88 -8.99
N ASN A 214 -16.20 8.20 -9.78
CA ASN A 214 -15.78 7.41 -10.94
C ASN A 214 -15.13 6.06 -10.55
N MET A 215 -14.52 5.96 -9.37
CA MET A 215 -13.84 4.75 -8.90
C MET A 215 -14.76 3.82 -8.08
N CYS A 216 -15.80 4.36 -7.46
CA CYS A 216 -16.63 3.69 -6.46
C CYS A 216 -18.14 3.83 -6.72
N HIS A 217 -18.61 3.42 -7.92
CA HIS A 217 -20.04 3.41 -8.26
C HIS A 217 -20.94 2.62 -7.28
N ASP A 218 -20.39 1.73 -6.45
CA ASP A 218 -21.18 0.87 -5.55
C ASP A 218 -21.29 1.42 -4.10
N TYR A 219 -20.57 2.49 -3.72
CA TYR A 219 -20.44 2.93 -2.31
C TYR A 219 -20.73 4.42 -2.03
N ILE A 220 -20.96 5.24 -3.06
CA ILE A 220 -21.35 6.65 -2.91
C ILE A 220 -22.85 6.79 -3.19
N ILE A 221 -23.63 7.33 -2.25
CA ILE A 221 -25.07 7.54 -2.43
C ILE A 221 -25.38 8.83 -3.20
N GLY A 222 -24.47 9.82 -3.13
CA GLY A 222 -24.60 11.09 -3.83
C GLY A 222 -23.59 12.11 -3.35
N THR A 223 -23.37 13.11 -4.20
CA THR A 223 -22.56 14.29 -3.92
C THR A 223 -23.49 15.45 -3.60
N TYR A 224 -23.17 16.25 -2.58
CA TYR A 224 -23.99 17.36 -2.12
C TYR A 224 -23.15 18.63 -1.98
N ASP A 225 -23.74 19.79 -2.26
CA ASP A 225 -23.11 21.07 -1.97
C ASP A 225 -23.19 21.39 -0.47
N LYS A 226 -22.56 22.49 -0.06
CA LYS A 226 -22.54 22.96 1.34
C LYS A 226 -23.93 23.32 1.87
N ASP A 227 -24.87 23.58 0.98
CA ASP A 227 -26.28 23.89 1.30
C ASP A 227 -27.15 22.62 1.37
N GLY A 228 -26.56 21.45 1.15
CA GLY A 228 -27.22 20.15 1.20
C GLY A 228 -27.99 19.79 -0.08
N ASN A 229 -27.81 20.53 -1.18
CA ASN A 229 -28.41 20.21 -2.47
C ASN A 229 -27.60 19.11 -3.17
N LYS A 230 -28.29 18.13 -3.75
CA LYS A 230 -27.65 17.05 -4.50
C LYS A 230 -27.07 17.58 -5.82
N ILE A 231 -25.79 17.35 -6.05
CA ILE A 231 -25.06 17.77 -7.26
C ILE A 231 -25.09 16.65 -8.32
N ALA A 232 -25.00 15.38 -7.91
CA ALA A 232 -25.15 14.18 -8.75
C ALA A 232 -25.81 13.01 -8.00
#